data_AF-A0A3A9KB42-F1
#
_entry.id   AF-A0A3A9KB42-F1
#
_cell.length_a   1.000
_cell.length_b   1.000
_cell.length_c   1.000
_cell.angle_alpha   90.00
_cell.angle_beta   90.00
_cell.angle_gamma   90.00
#
_symmetry.space_group_name_H-M   'P 1'
#
loop_
_entity.id
_entity.type
_entity.pdbx_description
1 polymer ?
#
loop_
_entity_poly.entity_id
_entity_poly.type
_entity_poly.pdbx_seq_one_letter_code
_entity_poly.pdbx_strand_id
1 'polypeptide(L)'
;MTKNLDIIEEAKKIVVAIITAFFMAISLNYFLIPANVFASGFTGMAQILSELVPLSPGILLLLLNIPVAVIGWLKVGKSFTFYSFLNVAFTTFFLEAIPVKVFSEDIILNAVFGGVFAGLGAGVILKWGGSTGGVDILALLAAKKNDRPIGVYFLIMNAIIVVTSGMMFGMEKALYTLLNLYVASRIIDTIHTRHVKLTAMVVTNKADELQEAFYKKVMRGVTRIPAKGGYSKEDKEVLLIVITRYELYFLQQVIDEVDPKAFTNIMQTTGIHGMFRKND
;
A
#
# COMPACT_ATOMS: atom_id res chain seq x y z
N MET A 1 10.94 -29.37 -7.22
CA MET A 1 11.40 -28.17 -6.49
C MET A 1 10.36 -27.06 -6.40
N THR A 2 9.49 -26.88 -7.41
CA THR A 2 8.44 -25.83 -7.45
C THR A 2 7.38 -25.93 -6.36
N LYS A 3 6.87 -27.13 -6.05
CA LYS A 3 5.78 -27.32 -5.05
C LYS A 3 6.15 -26.90 -3.61
N ASN A 4 7.43 -26.97 -3.23
CA ASN A 4 7.88 -26.52 -1.90
C ASN A 4 8.03 -24.99 -1.82
N LEU A 5 8.33 -24.33 -2.94
CA LEU A 5 8.39 -22.86 -3.00
C LEU A 5 6.98 -22.26 -2.85
N ASP A 6 5.97 -22.87 -3.47
CA ASP A 6 4.57 -22.44 -3.36
C ASP A 6 4.05 -22.55 -1.91
N ILE A 7 4.37 -23.64 -1.20
CA ILE A 7 3.94 -23.84 0.20
C ILE A 7 4.57 -22.79 1.12
N ILE A 8 5.85 -22.48 0.92
CA ILE A 8 6.56 -21.45 1.72
C ILE A 8 5.96 -20.06 1.46
N GLU A 9 5.56 -19.77 0.23
CA GLU A 9 4.97 -18.48 -0.12
C GLU A 9 3.58 -18.29 0.48
N GLU A 10 2.72 -19.32 0.42
CA GLU A 10 1.40 -19.29 1.05
C GLU A 10 1.52 -19.21 2.59
N ALA A 11 2.46 -19.93 3.19
CA ALA A 11 2.75 -19.82 4.62
C ALA A 11 3.17 -18.41 5.03
N LYS A 12 4.01 -17.74 4.22
CA LYS A 12 4.38 -16.33 4.44
C LYS A 12 3.17 -15.41 4.40
N LYS A 13 2.26 -15.58 3.44
CA LYS A 13 1.02 -14.77 3.35
C LYS A 13 0.14 -14.92 4.58
N ILE A 14 0.00 -16.15 5.09
CA ILE A 14 -0.75 -16.42 6.33
C ILE A 14 -0.09 -15.72 7.53
N VAL A 15 1.22 -15.90 7.71
CA VAL A 15 1.95 -15.27 8.82
C VAL A 15 1.85 -13.75 8.76
N VAL A 16 2.00 -13.18 7.56
CA VAL A 16 1.83 -11.74 7.34
C VAL A 16 0.42 -11.31 7.72
N ALA A 17 -0.62 -12.02 7.28
CA ALA A 17 -2.02 -11.71 7.61
C ALA A 17 -2.29 -11.71 9.12
N ILE A 18 -1.66 -12.62 9.88
CA ILE A 18 -1.80 -12.68 11.34
C ILE A 18 -1.06 -11.51 12.01
N ILE A 19 0.18 -11.22 11.59
CA ILE A 19 0.97 -10.12 12.16
C ILE A 19 0.30 -8.77 11.89
N THR A 20 -0.22 -8.56 10.69
CA THR A 20 -0.92 -7.30 10.35
C THR A 20 -2.22 -7.14 11.10
N ALA A 21 -2.94 -8.25 11.35
CA ALA A 21 -4.12 -8.26 12.20
C ALA A 21 -3.80 -7.86 13.65
N PHE A 22 -2.68 -8.36 14.17
CA PHE A 22 -2.20 -8.00 15.50
C PHE A 22 -1.85 -6.50 15.61
N PHE A 23 -1.15 -5.93 14.61
CA PHE A 23 -0.89 -4.49 14.60
C PHE A 23 -2.17 -3.65 14.52
N MET A 24 -3.16 -4.11 13.76
CA MET A 24 -4.46 -3.43 13.69
C MET A 24 -5.17 -3.46 15.05
N ALA A 25 -5.15 -4.58 15.76
CA ALA A 25 -5.74 -4.69 17.09
C ALA A 25 -5.01 -3.81 18.13
N ILE A 26 -3.67 -3.73 18.08
CA ILE A 26 -2.89 -2.80 18.91
C ILE A 26 -3.30 -1.35 18.65
N SER A 27 -3.37 -0.96 17.36
CA SER A 27 -3.80 0.38 16.98
C SER A 27 -5.13 0.75 17.64
N LEU A 28 -6.11 -0.14 17.54
CA LEU A 28 -7.44 0.09 18.07
C LEU A 28 -7.49 0.11 19.60
N ASN A 29 -7.08 -0.99 20.26
CA ASN A 29 -7.33 -1.19 21.68
C ASN A 29 -6.42 -0.36 22.60
N TYR A 30 -5.23 0.00 22.13
CA TYR A 30 -4.26 0.74 22.95
C TYR A 30 -4.22 2.23 22.66
N PHE A 31 -4.64 2.67 21.47
CA PHE A 31 -4.50 4.06 21.06
C PHE A 31 -5.84 4.68 20.63
N LEU A 32 -6.55 4.07 19.68
CA LEU A 32 -7.69 4.74 19.04
C LEU A 32 -8.98 4.72 19.88
N ILE A 33 -9.40 3.54 20.33
CA ILE A 33 -10.63 3.36 21.13
C ILE A 33 -10.56 4.17 22.44
N PRO A 34 -9.51 4.07 23.27
CA PRO A 34 -9.47 4.82 24.53
C PRO A 34 -9.46 6.34 24.34
N ALA A 35 -9.03 6.83 23.18
CA ALA A 35 -8.93 8.25 22.88
C ALA A 35 -10.17 8.83 22.16
N ASN A 36 -11.15 7.99 21.78
CA ASN A 36 -12.26 8.34 20.87
C ASN A 36 -11.75 8.89 19.52
N VAL A 37 -10.70 8.26 18.99
CA VAL A 37 -10.15 8.54 17.66
C VAL A 37 -10.50 7.37 16.76
N PHE A 38 -10.87 7.65 15.51
CA PHE A 38 -11.43 6.62 14.62
C PHE A 38 -10.43 6.21 13.53
N ALA A 39 -10.38 4.91 13.24
CA ALA A 39 -9.64 4.36 12.12
C ALA A 39 -10.30 4.72 10.77
N SER A 40 -9.62 4.42 9.66
CA SER A 40 -10.23 4.52 8.34
C SER A 40 -11.14 3.33 8.06
N GLY A 41 -12.04 3.50 7.10
CA GLY A 41 -12.75 2.39 6.50
C GLY A 41 -13.76 1.66 7.35
N PHE A 42 -13.99 0.38 7.03
CA PHE A 42 -14.92 -0.44 7.81
C PHE A 42 -14.46 -0.64 9.24
N THR A 43 -13.17 -0.52 9.53
CA THR A 43 -12.69 -0.48 10.91
C THR A 43 -13.20 0.75 11.65
N GLY A 44 -13.09 1.95 11.05
CA GLY A 44 -13.68 3.16 11.63
C GLY A 44 -15.20 3.11 11.74
N MET A 45 -15.89 2.58 10.72
CA MET A 45 -17.33 2.37 10.77
C MET A 45 -17.74 1.39 11.86
N ALA A 46 -16.98 0.30 12.06
CA ALA A 46 -17.23 -0.66 13.13
C ALA A 46 -17.07 -0.02 14.52
N GLN A 47 -16.06 0.83 14.71
CA GLN A 47 -15.90 1.62 15.93
C GLN A 47 -17.12 2.51 16.18
N ILE A 48 -17.57 3.28 15.19
CA ILE A 48 -18.75 4.15 15.33
C ILE A 48 -20.01 3.32 15.65
N LEU A 49 -20.22 2.20 14.94
CA LEU A 49 -21.38 1.34 15.17
C LEU A 49 -21.36 0.70 16.57
N SER A 50 -20.17 0.39 17.12
CA SER A 50 -20.06 -0.19 18.47
C SER A 50 -20.52 0.74 19.58
N GLU A 51 -20.61 2.05 19.30
CA GLU A 51 -21.17 3.04 20.22
C GLU A 51 -22.71 3.08 20.18
N LEU A 52 -23.31 2.51 19.13
CA LEU A 52 -24.75 2.50 18.90
C LEU A 52 -25.39 1.14 19.22
N VAL A 53 -24.62 0.05 19.19
CA VAL A 53 -25.10 -1.30 19.47
C VAL A 53 -24.18 -2.00 20.47
N PRO A 54 -24.69 -2.91 21.33
CA PRO A 54 -23.90 -3.59 22.36
C PRO A 54 -23.04 -4.73 21.79
N LEU A 55 -22.31 -4.46 20.71
CA LEU A 55 -21.37 -5.37 20.06
C LEU A 55 -20.01 -4.70 19.99
N SER A 56 -18.95 -5.49 20.15
CA SER A 56 -17.60 -4.97 20.07
C SER A 56 -17.24 -4.49 18.64
N PRO A 57 -16.28 -3.56 18.50
CA PRO A 57 -15.76 -3.17 17.20
C PRO A 57 -15.26 -4.35 16.36
N GLY A 58 -14.68 -5.37 17.00
CA GLY A 58 -14.21 -6.58 16.32
C GLY A 58 -15.34 -7.37 15.67
N ILE A 59 -16.41 -7.65 16.43
CA ILE A 59 -17.57 -8.39 15.92
C ILE A 59 -18.23 -7.62 14.77
N LEU A 60 -18.40 -6.30 14.92
CA LEU A 60 -18.98 -5.46 13.88
C LEU A 60 -18.10 -5.40 12.62
N LEU A 61 -16.78 -5.34 12.77
CA LEU A 61 -15.85 -5.38 11.65
C LEU A 61 -16.00 -6.69 10.87
N LEU A 62 -16.12 -7.83 11.56
CA LEU A 62 -16.33 -9.13 10.94
C LEU A 62 -17.66 -9.17 10.17
N LEU A 63 -18.76 -8.72 10.80
CA LEU A 63 -20.09 -8.68 10.19
C LEU A 63 -20.14 -7.80 8.95
N LEU A 64 -19.56 -6.59 9.01
CA LEU A 64 -19.47 -5.68 7.87
C LEU A 64 -18.66 -6.29 6.71
N ASN A 65 -17.67 -7.12 7.01
CA ASN A 65 -16.82 -7.74 6.01
C ASN A 65 -17.37 -9.01 5.39
N ILE A 66 -18.36 -9.68 5.99
CA ILE A 66 -18.98 -10.88 5.39
C ILE A 66 -19.57 -10.56 4.00
N PRO A 67 -20.45 -9.55 3.82
CA PRO A 67 -20.98 -9.20 2.50
C PRO A 67 -19.89 -8.82 1.51
N VAL A 68 -18.87 -8.08 1.97
CA VAL A 68 -17.78 -7.61 1.12
C VAL A 68 -16.89 -8.78 0.68
N ALA A 69 -16.66 -9.76 1.56
CA ALA A 69 -15.94 -10.98 1.22
C ALA A 69 -16.70 -11.79 0.16
N VAL A 70 -18.03 -11.91 0.26
CA VAL A 70 -18.83 -12.57 -0.78
C VAL A 70 -18.66 -11.87 -2.14
N ILE A 71 -18.76 -10.54 -2.17
CA ILE A 71 -18.59 -9.77 -3.41
C ILE A 71 -17.15 -9.88 -3.93
N GLY A 72 -16.15 -9.80 -3.05
CA GLY A 72 -14.73 -9.92 -3.38
C GLY A 72 -14.40 -11.29 -3.98
N TRP A 73 -14.98 -12.36 -3.43
CA TRP A 73 -14.81 -13.72 -3.92
C TRP A 73 -15.28 -13.87 -5.36
N LEU A 74 -16.40 -13.23 -5.69
CA LEU A 74 -17.03 -13.30 -7.01
C LEU A 74 -16.36 -12.36 -8.03
N LYS A 75 -15.88 -11.19 -7.62
CA LYS A 75 -15.50 -10.11 -8.56
C LYS A 75 -14.03 -9.67 -8.54
N VAL A 76 -13.28 -9.94 -7.47
CA VAL A 76 -11.86 -9.55 -7.33
C VAL A 76 -10.95 -10.75 -7.53
N GLY A 77 -11.13 -11.80 -6.73
CA GLY A 77 -10.30 -13.00 -6.79
C GLY A 77 -10.31 -13.78 -5.49
N LYS A 78 -10.30 -15.12 -5.60
CA LYS A 78 -10.44 -16.03 -4.45
C LYS A 78 -9.27 -15.91 -3.47
N SER A 79 -8.03 -15.88 -3.97
CA SER A 79 -6.83 -15.78 -3.14
C SER A 79 -6.82 -14.47 -2.33
N PHE A 80 -7.01 -13.32 -3.00
CA PHE A 80 -7.08 -12.01 -2.34
C PHE A 80 -8.16 -11.97 -1.25
N THR A 81 -9.34 -12.47 -1.58
CA THR A 81 -10.49 -12.46 -0.67
C THR A 81 -10.25 -13.36 0.54
N PHE A 82 -9.68 -14.55 0.33
CA PHE A 82 -9.33 -15.47 1.41
C PHE A 82 -8.37 -14.83 2.41
N TYR A 83 -7.26 -14.25 1.93
CA TYR A 83 -6.27 -13.60 2.78
C TYR A 83 -6.82 -12.36 3.48
N SER A 84 -7.70 -11.60 2.82
CA SER A 84 -8.37 -10.44 3.42
C SER A 84 -9.31 -10.86 4.54
N PHE A 85 -10.15 -11.88 4.29
CA PHE A 85 -11.09 -12.37 5.30
C PHE A 85 -10.37 -13.04 6.47
N LEU A 86 -9.27 -13.77 6.20
CA LEU A 86 -8.41 -14.34 7.23
C LEU A 86 -7.82 -13.24 8.12
N ASN A 87 -7.29 -12.17 7.53
CA ASN A 87 -6.80 -11.02 8.28
C ASN A 87 -7.90 -10.37 9.13
N VAL A 88 -9.11 -10.18 8.60
CA VAL A 88 -10.26 -9.64 9.36
C VAL A 88 -10.65 -10.56 10.53
N ALA A 89 -10.70 -11.87 10.30
CA ALA A 89 -11.02 -12.84 11.34
C ALA A 89 -9.99 -12.82 12.49
N PHE A 90 -8.70 -12.79 12.17
CA PHE A 90 -7.65 -12.64 13.19
C PHE A 90 -7.66 -11.26 13.85
N THR A 91 -8.00 -10.20 13.11
CA THR A 91 -8.11 -8.85 13.70
C THR A 91 -9.23 -8.84 14.73
N THR A 92 -10.37 -9.46 14.39
CA THR A 92 -11.51 -9.64 15.30
C THR A 92 -11.07 -10.44 16.54
N PHE A 93 -10.40 -11.57 16.35
CA PHE A 93 -9.89 -12.38 17.46
C PHE A 93 -8.95 -11.58 18.38
N PHE A 94 -7.99 -10.84 17.82
CA PHE A 94 -7.06 -10.05 18.62
C PHE A 94 -7.72 -8.84 19.30
N LEU A 95 -8.73 -8.23 18.68
CA LEU A 95 -9.51 -7.16 19.31
C LEU A 95 -10.26 -7.64 20.56
N GLU A 96 -10.74 -8.88 20.56
CA GLU A 96 -11.36 -9.48 21.75
C GLU A 96 -10.34 -9.97 22.77
N ALA A 97 -9.21 -10.51 22.31
CA ALA A 97 -8.19 -11.09 23.18
C ALA A 97 -7.32 -10.04 23.88
N ILE A 98 -7.07 -8.89 23.24
CA ILE A 98 -6.23 -7.81 23.77
C ILE A 98 -7.13 -6.85 24.56
N PRO A 99 -6.87 -6.58 25.84
CA PRO A 99 -7.71 -5.65 26.60
C PRO A 99 -7.56 -4.22 26.09
N VAL A 100 -8.64 -3.44 26.16
CA VAL A 100 -8.58 -2.00 25.93
C VAL A 100 -7.84 -1.36 27.10
N LYS A 101 -6.72 -0.71 26.84
CA LYS A 101 -5.87 -0.09 27.87
C LYS A 101 -5.32 1.24 27.39
N VAL A 102 -5.45 2.26 28.22
CA VAL A 102 -4.86 3.58 27.97
C VAL A 102 -3.35 3.49 28.17
N PHE A 103 -2.57 3.65 27.10
CA PHE A 103 -1.10 3.78 27.19
C PHE A 103 -0.65 5.21 27.46
N SER A 104 -1.41 6.19 26.98
CA SER A 104 -1.15 7.61 27.17
C SER A 104 -2.46 8.37 27.25
N GLU A 105 -2.50 9.41 28.08
CA GLU A 105 -3.61 10.37 28.12
C GLU A 105 -3.49 11.44 27.01
N ASP A 106 -2.31 11.56 26.38
CA ASP A 106 -2.08 12.45 25.25
C ASP A 106 -2.75 11.88 23.98
N ILE A 107 -3.83 12.55 23.57
CA ILE A 107 -4.60 12.16 22.40
C ILE A 107 -3.87 12.34 21.08
N ILE A 108 -2.93 13.29 20.98
CA ILE A 108 -2.11 13.47 19.77
C ILE A 108 -1.18 12.26 19.65
N LEU A 109 -0.55 11.85 20.76
CA LEU A 109 0.26 10.63 20.81
C LEU A 109 -0.56 9.42 20.35
N ASN A 110 -1.76 9.27 20.90
CA ASN A 110 -2.66 8.18 20.54
C ASN A 110 -3.08 8.21 19.06
N ALA A 111 -3.42 9.39 18.51
CA ALA A 111 -3.76 9.53 17.10
C ALA A 111 -2.59 9.20 16.18
N VAL A 112 -1.37 9.64 16.51
CA VAL A 112 -0.18 9.38 15.70
C VAL A 112 0.23 7.90 15.75
N PHE A 113 0.40 7.33 16.95
CA PHE A 113 0.82 5.93 17.08
C PHE A 113 -0.28 4.95 16.64
N GLY A 114 -1.55 5.27 16.91
CA GLY A 114 -2.68 4.57 16.34
C GLY A 114 -2.61 4.55 14.82
N GLY A 115 -2.30 5.68 14.18
CA GLY A 115 -2.14 5.79 12.74
C GLY A 115 -0.96 5.00 12.20
N VAL A 116 0.17 5.00 12.91
CA VAL A 116 1.35 4.19 12.55
C VAL A 116 1.04 2.70 12.55
N PHE A 117 0.45 2.18 13.63
CA PHE A 117 0.12 0.76 13.72
C PHE A 117 -0.99 0.34 12.75
N ALA A 118 -2.02 1.18 12.57
CA ALA A 118 -3.06 0.95 11.56
C ALA A 118 -2.47 0.93 10.14
N GLY A 119 -1.59 1.88 9.85
CA GLY A 119 -0.92 1.97 8.56
C GLY A 119 0.03 0.80 8.30
N LEU A 120 0.74 0.30 9.31
CA LEU A 120 1.54 -0.92 9.23
C LEU A 120 0.67 -2.14 8.93
N GLY A 121 -0.44 -2.30 9.65
CA GLY A 121 -1.40 -3.38 9.43
C GLY A 121 -1.95 -3.36 7.99
N ALA A 122 -2.50 -2.22 7.57
CA ALA A 122 -3.12 -2.07 6.25
C ALA A 122 -2.10 -2.11 5.10
N GLY A 123 -0.99 -1.38 5.20
CA GLY A 123 0.00 -1.26 4.13
C GLY A 123 0.70 -2.58 3.83
N VAL A 124 1.08 -3.34 4.86
CA VAL A 124 1.77 -4.63 4.68
C VAL A 124 0.84 -5.68 4.08
N ILE A 125 -0.40 -5.82 4.56
CA ILE A 125 -1.32 -6.83 4.00
C ILE A 125 -1.69 -6.52 2.55
N LEU A 126 -1.87 -5.24 2.21
CA LEU A 126 -2.10 -4.79 0.83
C LEU A 126 -0.92 -5.13 -0.09
N LYS A 127 0.32 -4.99 0.41
CA LYS A 127 1.53 -5.39 -0.33
C LYS A 127 1.55 -6.90 -0.64
N TRP A 128 1.06 -7.72 0.28
CA TRP A 128 0.99 -9.19 0.13
C TRP A 128 -0.29 -9.70 -0.54
N GLY A 129 -1.12 -8.80 -1.08
CA GLY A 129 -2.31 -9.18 -1.84
C GLY A 129 -3.51 -9.58 -0.98
N GLY A 130 -3.64 -9.02 0.22
CA GLY A 130 -4.86 -9.01 1.01
C GLY A 130 -5.33 -7.58 1.32
N SER A 131 -6.28 -7.43 2.23
CA SER A 131 -6.85 -6.16 2.70
C SER A 131 -7.27 -6.31 4.16
N THR A 132 -7.32 -5.21 4.91
CA THR A 132 -7.86 -5.18 6.29
C THR A 132 -9.39 -5.20 6.35
N GLY A 133 -10.02 -5.59 5.26
CA GLY A 133 -11.46 -5.74 5.20
C GLY A 133 -12.17 -4.44 4.85
N GLY A 134 -12.14 -4.12 3.57
CA GLY A 134 -13.38 -4.07 2.80
C GLY A 134 -13.60 -2.81 1.96
N VAL A 135 -13.04 -1.67 2.33
CA VAL A 135 -13.09 -0.46 1.47
C VAL A 135 -12.19 -0.64 0.29
N ASP A 136 -11.01 -1.24 0.49
CA ASP A 136 -10.08 -1.53 -0.60
C ASP A 136 -10.76 -2.40 -1.67
N ILE A 137 -11.54 -3.40 -1.24
CA ILE A 137 -12.30 -4.29 -2.13
C ILE A 137 -13.39 -3.50 -2.88
N LEU A 138 -14.21 -2.73 -2.18
CA LEU A 138 -15.27 -1.94 -2.80
C LEU A 138 -14.72 -0.85 -3.72
N ALA A 139 -13.63 -0.19 -3.33
CA ALA A 139 -13.00 0.86 -4.11
C ALA A 139 -12.29 0.30 -5.35
N LEU A 140 -11.64 -0.87 -5.25
CA LEU A 140 -11.11 -1.62 -6.41
C LEU A 140 -12.22 -1.98 -7.40
N LEU A 141 -13.36 -2.46 -6.90
CA LEU A 141 -14.50 -2.83 -7.73
C LEU A 141 -15.19 -1.61 -8.37
N ALA A 142 -15.32 -0.52 -7.63
CA ALA A 142 -15.96 0.70 -8.11
C ALA A 142 -15.09 1.44 -9.13
N ALA A 143 -13.76 1.46 -8.93
CA ALA A 143 -12.81 1.99 -9.90
C ALA A 143 -12.87 1.22 -11.23
N LYS A 144 -13.03 -0.10 -11.18
CA LYS A 144 -13.17 -0.95 -12.39
C LYS A 144 -14.45 -0.66 -13.19
N LYS A 145 -15.48 -0.05 -12.59
CA LYS A 145 -16.77 0.23 -13.23
C LYS A 145 -16.89 1.67 -13.75
N ASN A 146 -16.31 2.65 -13.05
CA ASN A 146 -16.58 4.08 -13.30
C ASN A 146 -15.36 4.91 -13.70
N ASP A 147 -14.17 4.32 -13.90
CA ASP A 147 -12.91 5.03 -14.23
C ASP A 147 -12.53 6.18 -13.27
N ARG A 148 -13.20 6.25 -12.12
CA ARG A 148 -12.92 7.23 -11.07
C ARG A 148 -11.74 6.76 -10.23
N PRO A 149 -10.87 7.69 -9.76
CA PRO A 149 -9.80 7.35 -8.85
C PRO A 149 -10.34 6.68 -7.58
N ILE A 150 -9.69 5.59 -7.17
CA ILE A 150 -9.97 4.83 -5.94
C ILE A 150 -10.08 5.79 -4.73
N GLY A 151 -9.22 6.82 -4.67
CA GLY A 151 -9.18 7.81 -3.60
C GLY A 151 -10.49 8.56 -3.34
N VAL A 152 -11.37 8.72 -4.33
CA VAL A 152 -12.68 9.37 -4.14
C VAL A 152 -13.56 8.57 -3.18
N TYR A 153 -13.54 7.24 -3.29
CA TYR A 153 -14.34 6.36 -2.42
C TYR A 153 -13.81 6.37 -0.98
N PHE A 154 -12.49 6.41 -0.80
CA PHE A 154 -11.87 6.59 0.51
C PHE A 154 -12.24 7.94 1.13
N LEU A 155 -12.22 9.01 0.33
CA LEU A 155 -12.54 10.35 0.81
C LEU A 155 -13.96 10.45 1.33
N ILE A 156 -14.95 9.95 0.57
CA ILE A 156 -16.38 10.01 0.96
C ILE A 156 -16.58 9.32 2.31
N MET A 157 -16.03 8.12 2.44
CA MET A 157 -16.23 7.32 3.63
C MET A 157 -15.46 7.86 4.84
N ASN A 158 -14.23 8.33 4.66
CA ASN A 158 -13.49 9.00 5.73
C ASN A 158 -14.19 10.30 6.14
N ALA A 159 -14.80 11.03 5.20
CA ALA A 159 -15.61 12.21 5.53
C ALA A 159 -16.81 11.84 6.39
N ILE A 160 -17.51 10.72 6.09
CA ILE A 160 -18.59 10.21 6.94
C ILE A 160 -18.07 9.92 8.36
N ILE A 161 -16.95 9.19 8.49
CA ILE A 161 -16.35 8.85 9.79
C ILE A 161 -16.01 10.13 10.59
N VAL A 162 -15.37 11.11 9.95
CA VAL A 162 -14.94 12.36 10.59
C VAL A 162 -16.14 13.22 11.01
N VAL A 163 -17.14 13.37 10.13
CA VAL A 163 -18.35 14.14 10.45
C VAL A 163 -19.13 13.48 11.58
N THR A 164 -19.33 12.16 11.53
CA THR A 164 -20.02 11.43 12.59
C THR A 164 -19.24 11.48 13.91
N SER A 165 -17.91 11.34 13.87
CA SER A 165 -17.05 11.54 15.04
C SER A 165 -17.22 12.94 15.65
N GLY A 166 -17.26 13.99 14.82
CA GLY A 166 -17.47 15.36 15.27
C GLY A 166 -18.83 15.59 15.91
N MET A 167 -19.88 14.97 15.37
CA MET A 167 -21.24 15.06 15.91
C MET A 167 -21.40 14.29 17.23
N MET A 168 -20.75 13.13 17.38
CA MET A 168 -20.90 12.26 18.55
C MET A 168 -19.93 12.60 19.69
N PHE A 169 -18.68 12.94 19.36
CA PHE A 169 -17.58 13.08 20.34
C PHE A 169 -16.96 14.48 20.36
N GLY A 170 -17.49 15.41 19.56
CA GLY A 170 -17.02 16.78 19.46
C GLY A 170 -16.00 17.01 18.35
N MET A 171 -15.92 18.25 17.88
CA MET A 171 -15.08 18.63 16.73
C MET A 171 -13.59 18.39 16.95
N GLU A 172 -13.11 18.45 18.20
CA GLU A 172 -11.71 18.17 18.53
C GLU A 172 -11.33 16.72 18.20
N LYS A 173 -12.19 15.75 18.54
CA LYS A 173 -12.00 14.32 18.24
C LYS A 173 -12.04 14.04 16.74
N ALA A 174 -12.85 14.80 15.99
CA ALA A 174 -12.85 14.76 14.53
C ALA A 174 -11.51 15.20 13.94
N LEU A 175 -10.88 16.25 14.49
CA LEU A 175 -9.56 16.71 14.05
C LEU A 175 -8.46 15.67 14.37
N TYR A 176 -8.49 15.06 15.55
CA TYR A 176 -7.54 13.97 15.87
C TYR A 176 -7.77 12.73 14.99
N THR A 177 -9.02 12.45 14.63
CA THR A 177 -9.35 11.41 13.65
C THR A 177 -8.74 11.73 12.29
N LEU A 178 -8.85 12.98 11.80
CA LEU A 178 -8.19 13.40 10.57
C LEU A 178 -6.66 13.24 10.63
N LEU A 179 -6.05 13.58 11.77
CA LEU A 179 -4.61 13.38 11.99
C LEU A 179 -4.23 11.89 11.91
N ASN A 180 -4.97 11.02 12.60
CA ASN A 180 -4.78 9.57 12.54
C ASN A 180 -4.87 9.04 11.11
N LEU A 181 -5.91 9.45 10.37
CA LEU A 181 -6.13 9.05 8.98
C LEU A 181 -4.98 9.51 8.07
N TYR A 182 -4.47 10.73 8.27
CA TYR A 182 -3.32 11.24 7.53
C TYR A 182 -2.07 10.40 7.81
N VAL A 183 -1.73 10.15 9.08
CA VAL A 183 -0.56 9.35 9.45
C VAL A 183 -0.67 7.93 8.89
N ALA A 184 -1.82 7.28 9.06
CA ALA A 184 -2.06 5.95 8.50
C ALA A 184 -1.89 5.93 6.98
N SER A 185 -2.43 6.92 6.26
CA SER A 185 -2.28 7.01 4.80
C SER A 185 -0.82 7.13 4.36
N ARG A 186 -0.02 7.94 5.06
CA ARG A 186 1.41 8.13 4.74
C ARG A 186 2.21 6.85 4.95
N ILE A 187 1.90 6.09 6.00
CA ILE A 187 2.52 4.78 6.27
C ILE A 187 2.09 3.75 5.22
N ILE A 188 0.79 3.68 4.90
CA ILE A 188 0.28 2.79 3.84
C ILE A 188 0.97 3.09 2.52
N ASP A 189 1.02 4.36 2.10
CA ASP A 189 1.69 4.76 0.86
C ASP A 189 3.15 4.32 0.87
N THR A 190 3.88 4.60 1.95
CA THR A 190 5.30 4.24 2.08
C THR A 190 5.54 2.72 1.92
N ILE A 191 4.65 1.88 2.46
CA ILE A 191 4.78 0.42 2.41
C ILE A 191 4.23 -0.16 1.10
N HIS A 192 3.08 0.33 0.67
CA HIS A 192 2.31 -0.21 -0.45
C HIS A 192 2.82 0.27 -1.81
N THR A 193 3.59 1.36 -1.91
CA THR A 193 4.05 1.94 -3.20
C THR A 193 4.62 0.84 -4.11
N ARG A 194 3.75 0.31 -4.97
CA ARG A 194 3.98 -1.03 -5.53
C ARG A 194 4.98 -0.97 -6.66
N HIS A 195 5.07 0.15 -7.38
CA HIS A 195 6.12 0.40 -8.37
C HIS A 195 6.31 1.91 -8.51
N VAL A 196 7.33 2.49 -7.85
CA VAL A 196 7.84 3.79 -8.30
C VAL A 196 8.40 3.55 -9.69
N LYS A 197 7.75 4.12 -10.70
CA LYS A 197 8.32 4.22 -12.04
C LYS A 197 9.47 5.21 -11.97
N LEU A 198 10.59 4.80 -12.53
CA LEU A 198 11.83 5.56 -12.53
C LEU A 198 12.22 5.78 -13.98
N THR A 199 12.71 6.98 -14.26
CA THR A 199 13.42 7.27 -15.50
C THR A 199 14.91 7.16 -15.19
N ALA A 200 15.59 6.22 -15.83
CA ALA A 200 17.04 6.13 -15.83
C ALA A 200 17.57 6.80 -17.10
N MET A 201 18.54 7.71 -16.92
CA MET A 201 19.31 8.31 -18.00
C MET A 201 20.75 7.84 -17.87
N VAL A 202 21.17 6.90 -18.71
CA VAL A 202 22.52 6.32 -18.69
C VAL A 202 23.34 6.96 -19.79
N VAL A 203 24.38 7.71 -19.42
CA VAL A 203 25.33 8.35 -20.35
C VAL A 203 26.53 7.43 -20.50
N THR A 204 26.74 6.89 -21.70
CA THR A 204 27.79 5.90 -21.98
C THR A 204 28.35 6.06 -23.39
N ASN A 205 29.56 5.55 -23.62
CA ASN A 205 30.17 5.39 -24.95
C ASN A 205 29.92 3.97 -25.51
N LYS A 206 29.27 3.08 -24.75
CA LYS A 206 28.99 1.67 -25.08
C LYS A 206 27.49 1.39 -25.15
N ALA A 207 26.74 2.30 -25.76
CA ALA A 207 25.28 2.26 -25.79
C ALA A 207 24.73 0.95 -26.38
N ASP A 208 25.34 0.44 -27.46
CA ASP A 208 24.94 -0.81 -28.12
C ASP A 208 25.12 -2.02 -27.19
N GLU A 209 26.31 -2.19 -26.60
CA GLU A 209 26.62 -3.28 -25.68
C GLU A 209 25.67 -3.28 -24.47
N LEU A 210 25.40 -2.09 -23.92
CA LEU A 210 24.55 -1.93 -22.75
C LEU A 210 23.09 -2.23 -23.08
N GLN A 211 22.60 -1.75 -24.23
CA GLN A 211 21.24 -2.02 -24.69
C GLN A 211 21.02 -3.53 -24.91
N GLU A 212 21.96 -4.22 -25.56
CA GLU A 212 21.86 -5.67 -25.78
C GLU A 212 21.89 -6.45 -24.46
N ALA A 213 22.80 -6.11 -23.54
CA ALA A 213 22.88 -6.76 -22.25
C ALA A 213 21.61 -6.51 -21.39
N PHE A 214 21.03 -5.31 -21.49
CA PHE A 214 19.80 -4.97 -20.80
C PHE A 214 18.60 -5.74 -21.35
N TYR A 215 18.45 -5.85 -22.68
CA TYR A 215 17.36 -6.60 -23.32
C TYR A 215 17.36 -8.10 -22.99
N LYS A 216 18.51 -8.69 -22.65
CA LYS A 216 18.58 -10.09 -22.17
C LYS A 216 17.90 -10.29 -20.82
N LYS A 217 17.83 -9.25 -19.98
CA LYS A 217 17.27 -9.33 -18.62
C LYS A 217 15.89 -8.65 -18.51
N VAL A 218 15.64 -7.60 -19.30
CA VAL A 218 14.47 -6.72 -19.17
C VAL A 218 13.97 -6.25 -20.55
N MET A 219 12.71 -6.54 -20.88
CA MET A 219 12.09 -6.16 -22.16
C MET A 219 11.43 -4.77 -22.10
N ARG A 220 12.24 -3.72 -21.92
CA ARG A 220 11.77 -2.31 -21.85
C ARG A 220 12.20 -1.53 -23.07
N GLY A 221 11.39 -0.57 -23.50
CA GLY A 221 11.80 0.35 -24.57
C GLY A 221 12.95 1.25 -24.10
N VAL A 222 13.97 1.41 -24.94
CA VAL A 222 15.12 2.29 -24.73
C VAL A 222 15.10 3.35 -25.83
N THR A 223 15.13 4.62 -25.44
CA THR A 223 15.30 5.74 -26.39
C THR A 223 16.74 6.22 -26.33
N ARG A 224 17.42 6.28 -27.49
CA ARG A 224 18.78 6.81 -27.62
C ARG A 224 18.72 8.29 -27.95
N ILE A 225 19.48 9.09 -27.20
CA ILE A 225 19.63 10.52 -27.45
C ILE A 225 21.11 10.78 -27.71
N PRO A 226 21.48 11.29 -28.90
CA PRO A 226 22.86 11.68 -29.17
C PRO A 226 23.26 12.85 -28.27
N ALA A 227 24.42 12.76 -27.66
CA ALA A 227 24.95 13.76 -26.74
C ALA A 227 26.44 14.01 -27.00
N LYS A 228 26.95 15.12 -26.45
CA LYS A 228 28.37 15.47 -26.56
C LYS A 228 28.90 15.87 -25.20
N GLY A 229 30.06 15.34 -24.82
CA GLY A 229 30.70 15.67 -23.54
C GLY A 229 30.99 17.17 -23.45
N GLY A 230 30.47 17.85 -22.43
CA GLY A 230 30.69 19.28 -22.25
C GLY A 230 32.17 19.65 -22.10
N TYR A 231 32.90 18.81 -21.35
CA TYR A 231 34.35 18.91 -21.14
C TYR A 231 35.14 18.13 -22.20
N SER A 232 34.90 16.82 -22.33
CA SER A 232 35.72 15.96 -23.21
C SER A 232 35.50 16.21 -24.71
N LYS A 233 34.40 16.86 -25.10
CA LYS A 233 33.98 17.04 -26.50
C LYS A 233 33.79 15.74 -27.29
N GLU A 234 33.81 14.59 -26.61
CA GLU A 234 33.55 13.29 -27.22
C GLU A 234 32.06 13.11 -27.47
N ASP A 235 31.74 12.42 -28.56
CA ASP A 235 30.37 12.01 -28.83
C ASP A 235 29.99 10.87 -27.87
N LYS A 236 28.82 11.02 -27.25
CA LYS A 236 28.26 10.10 -26.26
C LYS A 236 26.80 9.82 -26.59
N GLU A 237 26.24 8.80 -25.96
CA GLU A 237 24.81 8.56 -26.04
C GLU A 237 24.18 8.51 -24.66
N VAL A 238 22.96 9.02 -24.58
CA VAL A 238 22.11 8.90 -23.40
C VAL A 238 21.02 7.89 -23.70
N LEU A 239 21.01 6.80 -22.94
CA LEU A 239 19.94 5.82 -22.92
C LEU A 239 18.89 6.30 -21.93
N LEU A 240 17.73 6.72 -22.45
CA LEU A 240 16.57 7.08 -21.65
C LEU A 240 15.63 5.88 -21.54
N ILE A 241 15.49 5.36 -20.32
CA ILE A 241 14.75 4.14 -20.05
C ILE A 241 13.76 4.40 -18.92
N VAL A 242 12.49 4.08 -19.13
CA VAL A 242 11.50 4.11 -18.06
C VAL A 242 11.28 2.70 -17.55
N ILE A 243 11.57 2.50 -16.27
CA ILE A 243 11.64 1.20 -15.61
C ILE A 243 10.93 1.25 -14.25
N THR A 244 10.63 0.10 -13.69
CA THR A 244 10.22 -0.02 -12.29
C THR A 244 11.42 -0.02 -11.36
N ARG A 245 11.20 0.26 -10.07
CA ARG A 245 12.26 0.14 -9.05
C ARG A 245 12.90 -1.26 -8.96
N TYR A 246 12.17 -2.32 -9.34
CA TYR A 246 12.72 -3.68 -9.39
C TYR A 246 13.67 -3.85 -10.59
N GLU A 247 13.26 -3.38 -11.76
CA GLU A 247 14.08 -3.43 -12.98
C GLU A 247 15.33 -2.55 -12.89
N LEU A 248 15.29 -1.48 -12.08
CA LEU A 248 16.48 -0.67 -11.80
C LEU A 248 17.63 -1.49 -11.24
N TYR A 249 17.36 -2.49 -10.39
CA TYR A 249 18.40 -3.35 -9.83
C TYR A 249 19.15 -4.10 -10.95
N PHE A 250 18.42 -4.66 -11.91
CA PHE A 250 19.05 -5.34 -13.06
C PHE A 250 19.78 -4.37 -13.97
N LEU A 251 19.23 -3.17 -14.19
CA LEU A 251 19.91 -2.14 -14.99
C LEU A 251 21.25 -1.75 -14.36
N GLN A 252 21.30 -1.57 -13.03
CA GLN A 252 22.55 -1.26 -12.32
C GLN A 252 23.59 -2.38 -12.48
N GLN A 253 23.18 -3.64 -12.32
CA GLN A 253 24.09 -4.78 -12.56
C GLN A 253 24.64 -4.79 -13.99
N VAL A 254 23.79 -4.53 -15.00
CA VAL A 254 24.22 -4.48 -16.39
C VAL A 254 25.18 -3.32 -16.64
N ILE A 255 24.93 -2.14 -16.07
CA ILE A 255 25.84 -0.99 -16.15
C ILE A 255 27.20 -1.34 -15.55
N ASP A 256 27.22 -1.90 -14.34
CA ASP A 256 28.45 -2.27 -13.63
C ASP A 256 29.23 -3.37 -14.36
N GLU A 257 28.55 -4.27 -15.08
CA GLU A 257 29.18 -5.32 -15.90
C GLU A 257 29.77 -4.78 -17.22
N VAL A 258 29.06 -3.87 -17.90
CA VAL A 258 29.39 -3.44 -19.29
C VAL A 258 30.22 -2.16 -19.33
N ASP A 259 29.81 -1.15 -18.56
CA ASP A 259 30.46 0.16 -18.49
C ASP A 259 30.43 0.73 -17.07
N PRO A 260 31.36 0.32 -16.19
CA PRO A 260 31.49 0.86 -14.84
C PRO A 260 31.73 2.38 -14.79
N LYS A 261 32.10 3.01 -15.93
CA LYS A 261 32.35 4.45 -16.03
C LYS A 261 31.12 5.23 -16.51
N ALA A 262 30.01 4.56 -16.81
CA ALA A 262 28.79 5.20 -17.25
C ALA A 262 28.20 6.09 -16.14
N PHE A 263 27.79 7.30 -16.51
CA PHE A 263 27.09 8.18 -15.59
C PHE A 263 25.59 7.91 -15.67
N THR A 264 24.95 7.56 -14.56
CA THR A 264 23.52 7.23 -14.53
C THR A 264 22.77 8.17 -13.60
N ASN A 265 21.80 8.91 -14.16
CA ASN A 265 20.85 9.70 -13.38
C ASN A 265 19.52 8.96 -13.25
N ILE A 266 18.95 8.92 -12.05
CA ILE A 266 17.71 8.21 -11.73
C ILE A 266 16.70 9.21 -11.18
N MET A 267 15.56 9.34 -11.85
CA MET A 267 14.51 10.29 -11.50
C MET A 267 13.19 9.58 -11.24
N GLN A 268 12.37 10.09 -10.32
CA GLN A 268 11.01 9.58 -10.13
C GLN A 268 10.10 10.02 -11.28
N THR A 269 9.36 9.07 -11.86
CA THR A 269 8.40 9.32 -12.94
C THR A 269 6.99 9.37 -12.37
N THR A 270 6.38 10.56 -12.36
CA THR A 270 5.03 10.78 -11.81
C THR A 270 3.92 10.14 -12.68
N GLY A 271 4.13 10.06 -13.99
CA GLY A 271 3.15 9.50 -14.92
C GLY A 271 3.76 9.20 -16.28
N ILE A 272 3.13 8.28 -17.02
CA ILE A 272 3.51 7.94 -18.40
C ILE A 272 2.23 7.89 -19.23
N HIS A 273 2.24 8.53 -20.39
CA HIS A 273 1.14 8.49 -21.36
C HIS A 273 1.63 7.82 -22.65
N GLY A 274 0.77 7.02 -23.31
CA GLY A 274 1.12 6.27 -24.51
C GLY A 274 1.61 4.83 -24.25
N MET A 275 2.42 4.30 -25.19
CA MET A 275 2.86 2.91 -25.24
C MET A 275 3.92 2.60 -24.18
N PHE A 276 3.50 2.45 -22.92
CA PHE A 276 4.29 1.82 -21.87
C PHE A 276 3.78 0.41 -21.63
N ARG A 277 4.61 -0.60 -21.90
CA ARG A 277 4.23 -2.01 -21.70
C ARG A 277 3.94 -2.25 -20.22
N LYS A 278 2.68 -2.43 -19.81
CA LYS A 278 2.29 -2.49 -18.39
C LYS A 278 2.44 -3.89 -17.76
N ASN A 279 2.54 -4.93 -18.57
CA ASN A 279 2.58 -6.33 -18.12
C ASN A 279 3.74 -7.07 -18.78
N ASP A 280 4.41 -7.90 -17.99
CA ASP A 280 5.06 -9.13 -18.46
C ASP A 280 4.03 -10.26 -18.43
#